data_AF-A0A5C9CKW5-F1
#
_entry.id   AF-A0A5C9CKW5-F1
#
_cell.length_a   1.000
_cell.length_b   1.000
_cell.length_c   1.000
_cell.angle_alpha   90.00
_cell.angle_beta   90.00
_cell.angle_gamma   90.00
#
_symmetry.space_group_name_H-M   'P 1'
#
loop_
_entity.id
_entity.type
_entity.pdbx_description
1 polymer ?
#
loop_
_entity_poly.entity_id
_entity_poly.type
_entity_poly.pdbx_seq_one_letter_code
_entity_poly.pdbx_strand_id
1 'polypeptide(L)'
;MTSIISTDDDIHTMLAERRQVAIIWCLEDVKEVRPDLNPDQCWQVLQNVKRHHDATIGINWDVLDCVASVLFGNAPDEDNE
;
A
#
# COMPACT_ATOMS: atom_id res chain seq x y z
N MET A 1 0.65 -36.13 -19.83
CA MET A 1 -0.26 -34.98 -19.65
C MET A 1 0.40 -34.04 -18.67
N THR A 2 1.12 -33.05 -19.17
CA THR A 2 1.69 -32.00 -18.32
C THR A 2 0.55 -31.06 -17.99
N SER A 3 -0.04 -31.20 -16.80
CA SER A 3 -1.01 -30.21 -16.32
C SER A 3 -0.28 -28.87 -16.23
N ILE A 4 -0.73 -27.92 -17.05
CA ILE A 4 -0.40 -26.52 -16.91
C ILE A 4 -1.07 -26.10 -15.60
N ILE A 5 -0.29 -25.95 -14.54
CA ILE A 5 -0.80 -25.38 -13.29
C ILE A 5 -1.12 -23.93 -13.64
N SER A 6 -2.41 -23.57 -13.61
CA SER A 6 -2.83 -22.19 -13.68
C SER A 6 -2.25 -21.48 -12.46
N THR A 7 -1.32 -20.55 -12.64
CA THR A 7 -0.62 -19.85 -11.54
C THR A 7 -1.52 -18.90 -10.76
N ASP A 8 -2.77 -18.74 -11.20
CA ASP A 8 -3.81 -17.93 -10.56
C ASP A 8 -4.72 -18.76 -9.62
N ASP A 9 -4.50 -20.08 -9.51
CA ASP A 9 -5.20 -20.91 -8.54
C ASP A 9 -4.67 -20.64 -7.11
N ASP A 10 -5.13 -19.47 -6.64
CA ASP A 10 -5.45 -18.99 -5.31
C ASP A 10 -4.31 -18.80 -4.30
N ILE A 11 -3.65 -17.64 -4.39
CA ILE A 11 -2.71 -17.11 -3.38
C ILE A 11 -3.30 -17.18 -1.97
N HIS A 12 -4.62 -16.99 -1.81
CA HIS A 12 -5.25 -17.08 -0.49
C HIS A 12 -5.24 -18.51 0.04
N THR A 13 -5.48 -19.51 -0.81
CA THR A 13 -5.33 -20.91 -0.45
C THR A 13 -3.89 -21.22 -0.05
N MET A 14 -2.89 -20.78 -0.81
CA MET A 14 -1.47 -20.97 -0.48
C MET A 14 -1.08 -20.35 0.88
N LEU A 15 -1.59 -19.15 1.18
CA LEU A 15 -1.37 -18.47 2.45
C LEU A 15 -2.06 -19.22 3.60
N ALA A 16 -3.30 -19.69 3.38
CA ALA A 16 -4.08 -20.42 4.38
C ALA A 16 -3.42 -21.75 4.77
N GLU A 17 -2.92 -22.54 3.81
CA GLU A 17 -2.17 -23.78 4.07
C GLU A 17 -0.97 -23.57 4.99
N ARG A 18 -0.32 -22.40 4.84
CA ARG A 18 0.86 -22.01 5.63
C ARG A 18 0.51 -21.23 6.89
N ARG A 19 -0.77 -20.98 7.16
CA ARG A 19 -1.27 -20.12 8.25
C ARG A 19 -0.67 -18.71 8.20
N GLN A 20 -0.59 -18.14 7.01
CA GLN A 20 -0.05 -16.81 6.73
C GLN A 20 -1.17 -15.87 6.28
N VAL A 21 -0.92 -14.57 6.42
CA VAL A 21 -1.77 -13.51 5.85
C VAL A 21 -0.88 -12.55 5.07
N ALA A 22 -1.44 -11.91 4.05
CA ALA A 22 -0.81 -10.82 3.31
C ALA A 22 -1.84 -9.69 3.15
N ILE A 23 -1.41 -8.46 3.37
CA ILE A 23 -2.22 -7.25 3.17
C ILE A 23 -1.55 -6.48 2.03
N ILE A 24 -2.28 -6.27 0.94
CA ILE A 24 -1.79 -5.59 -0.25
C ILE A 24 -2.30 -4.15 -0.21
N TRP A 25 -1.38 -3.22 -0.44
CA TRP A 25 -1.67 -1.79 -0.57
C TRP A 25 -1.32 -1.34 -2.00
N CYS A 26 -2.18 -0.53 -2.60
CA CYS A 26 -2.05 -0.04 -3.98
C CYS A 26 -2.06 1.49 -4.05
N LEU A 27 -1.97 2.04 -5.27
CA LEU A 27 -1.87 3.49 -5.48
C LEU A 27 -3.16 4.20 -5.03
N GLU A 28 -4.30 3.54 -5.23
CA GLU A 28 -5.62 4.01 -4.84
C GLU A 28 -5.69 4.23 -3.33
N ASP A 29 -5.12 3.35 -2.52
CA ASP A 29 -5.08 3.54 -1.06
C ASP A 29 -4.26 4.77 -0.65
N VAL A 30 -3.17 5.09 -1.36
CA VAL A 30 -2.44 6.34 -1.10
C VAL A 30 -3.27 7.54 -1.52
N LYS A 31 -4.02 7.41 -2.61
CA LYS A 31 -4.86 8.47 -3.17
C LYS A 31 -6.04 8.87 -2.29
N GLU A 32 -6.58 7.95 -1.50
CA GLU A 32 -7.66 8.29 -0.56
C GLU A 32 -7.19 9.29 0.52
N VAL A 33 -5.93 9.21 0.97
CA VAL A 33 -5.37 10.14 1.96
C VAL A 33 -4.64 11.33 1.33
N ARG A 34 -4.17 11.17 0.09
CA ARG A 34 -3.38 12.17 -0.64
C ARG A 34 -3.83 12.31 -2.09
N PRO A 35 -5.02 12.89 -2.32
CA PRO A 35 -5.59 13.03 -3.66
C PRO A 35 -4.74 13.92 -4.57
N ASP A 36 -3.90 14.79 -4.02
CA ASP A 36 -3.01 15.72 -4.74
C ASP A 36 -1.81 15.05 -5.42
N LEU A 37 -1.36 13.88 -4.95
CA LEU A 37 -0.15 13.23 -5.45
C LEU A 37 -0.36 12.56 -6.81
N ASN A 38 0.63 12.56 -7.71
CA ASN A 38 0.54 11.78 -8.94
C ASN A 38 0.90 10.28 -8.72
N PRO A 39 0.66 9.38 -9.69
CA PRO A 39 0.93 7.95 -9.52
C PRO A 39 2.37 7.60 -9.14
N ASP A 40 3.37 8.33 -9.67
CA ASP A 40 4.78 8.10 -9.34
C ASP A 40 5.08 8.48 -7.88
N GLN A 41 4.48 9.57 -7.40
CA GLN A 41 4.57 9.98 -6.00
C GLN A 41 3.88 8.96 -5.08
N CYS A 42 2.68 8.50 -5.43
CA CYS A 42 1.99 7.42 -4.69
C CYS A 42 2.85 6.14 -4.63
N TRP A 43 3.50 5.79 -5.74
CA TRP A 43 4.41 4.66 -5.78
C TRP A 43 5.62 4.85 -4.86
N GLN A 44 6.19 6.05 -4.81
CA GLN A 44 7.28 6.39 -3.89
C GLN A 44 6.85 6.27 -2.42
N VAL A 45 5.61 6.64 -2.07
CA VAL A 45 5.06 6.42 -0.71
C VAL A 45 5.04 4.94 -0.37
N LEU A 46 4.44 4.09 -1.21
CA LEU A 46 4.36 2.64 -0.96
C LEU A 46 5.73 1.99 -0.85
N GLN A 47 6.68 2.39 -1.70
CA GLN A 47 8.06 1.92 -1.62
C GLN A 47 8.72 2.32 -0.30
N ASN A 48 8.47 3.54 0.17
CA ASN A 48 9.05 4.05 1.41
C ASN A 48 8.44 3.35 2.65
N VAL A 49 7.12 3.20 2.69
CA VAL A 49 6.40 2.46 3.74
C VAL A 49 6.87 1.01 3.81
N LYS A 50 7.04 0.34 2.67
CA LYS A 50 7.59 -1.03 2.62
C LYS A 50 9.02 -1.08 3.15
N ARG A 51 9.87 -0.12 2.76
CA ARG A 51 11.29 -0.08 3.15
C ARG A 51 11.48 0.17 4.65
N HIS A 52 10.61 0.97 5.25
CA HIS A 52 10.69 1.38 6.66
C HIS A 52 9.55 0.77 7.48
N HIS A 53 9.08 -0.42 7.10
CA HIS A 53 7.96 -1.08 7.77
C HIS A 53 8.29 -1.36 9.24
N ASP A 54 7.50 -0.76 10.13
CA ASP A 54 7.53 -1.04 11.56
C ASP A 54 6.44 -2.07 11.91
N ALA A 55 6.87 -3.26 12.32
CA ALA A 55 5.96 -4.35 12.66
C ALA A 55 5.14 -4.10 13.95
N THR A 56 5.52 -3.12 14.77
CA THR A 56 4.76 -2.74 15.97
C THR A 56 3.56 -1.83 15.65
N ILE A 57 3.63 -1.09 14.54
CA ILE A 57 2.59 -0.15 14.09
C ILE A 57 1.78 -0.76 12.93
N GLY A 58 2.45 -1.43 12.00
CA GLY A 58 1.86 -1.92 10.75
C GLY A 58 1.78 -0.83 9.67
N ILE A 59 1.10 -1.15 8.58
CA ILE A 59 0.72 -0.17 7.54
C ILE A 59 -0.77 0.11 7.70
N ASN A 60 -1.14 1.38 7.79
CA ASN A 60 -2.50 1.89 7.83
C ASN A 60 -2.56 3.27 7.14
N TRP A 61 -3.75 3.85 7.05
CA TRP A 61 -3.96 5.16 6.40
C TRP A 61 -3.12 6.29 7.01
N ASP A 62 -2.98 6.34 8.34
CA ASP A 62 -2.17 7.36 9.02
C ASP A 62 -0.67 7.22 8.67
N VAL A 63 -0.19 5.99 8.52
CA VAL A 63 1.20 5.73 8.08
C VAL A 63 1.40 6.17 6.63
N LEU A 64 0.42 5.93 5.75
CA LEU A 64 0.49 6.41 4.36
C LEU A 64 0.55 7.94 4.31
N ASP A 65 -0.33 8.63 5.04
CA ASP A 65 -0.36 10.09 5.08
C ASP A 65 0.91 10.69 5.71
N CYS A 66 1.37 10.12 6.82
CA CYS A 66 2.60 10.54 7.47
C CYS A 66 3.81 10.42 6.52
N VAL A 67 3.97 9.27 5.85
CA VAL A 67 5.09 9.07 4.92
C VAL A 67 4.95 9.98 3.69
N ALA A 68 3.74 10.17 3.16
CA ALA A 68 3.50 11.12 2.08
C ALA A 68 3.87 12.55 2.48
N SER A 69 3.49 12.96 3.69
CA SER A 69 3.81 14.27 4.25
C SER A 69 5.32 14.46 4.47
N VAL A 70 6.03 13.41 4.89
CA VAL A 70 7.51 13.43 4.99
C VAL A 70 8.16 13.59 3.62
N LEU A 71 7.63 12.97 2.56
CA LEU A 71 8.22 13.00 1.23
C LEU A 71 7.87 14.24 0.42
N PHE A 72 6.65 14.75 0.55
CA PHE A 72 6.10 15.79 -0.34
C PHE A 72 5.55 17.01 0.40
N GLY A 73 5.62 17.05 1.73
CA GLY A 73 4.99 18.06 2.55
C GLY A 73 3.50 17.79 2.77
N ASN A 74 2.88 18.62 3.61
CA ASN A 74 1.45 18.54 3.92
C ASN A 74 0.62 18.65 2.63
N ALA A 75 -0.53 17.97 2.62
CA ALA A 75 -1.53 18.21 1.59
C ALA A 75 -1.90 19.70 1.57
N PRO A 76 -2.21 20.28 0.40
CA PRO A 76 -2.72 21.64 0.33
C PRO A 76 -3.97 21.74 1.21
N ASP A 77 -4.09 22.83 1.96
CA ASP A 77 -5.31 23.12 2.71
C ASP A 77 -6.47 23.13 1.71
N GLU A 78 -7.47 22.29 1.93
CA GLU A 78 -8.76 22.44 1.26
C GLU A 78 -9.39 23.70 1.85
N ASP A 79 -9.02 24.87 1.31
CA ASP A 79 -9.65 26.13 1.66
C ASP A 79 -11.16 25.98 1.41
N ASN A 80 -11.91 25.94 2.52
CA ASN A 80 -13.37 25.85 2.60
C ASN A 80 -14.06 26.75 1.55
N GLU A 81 -14.90 26.15 0.70
CA GLU A 81 -16.11 26.80 0.16
C GLU A 81 -17.34 26.38 0.97
#